data_AF-A0A9E5AGG0-F1
#
_entry.id   AF-A0A9E5AGG0-F1
#
_cell.length_a   1.000
_cell.length_b   1.000
_cell.length_c   1.000
_cell.angle_alpha   90.00
_cell.angle_beta   90.00
_cell.angle_gamma   90.00
#
_symmetry.space_group_name_H-M   'P 1'
#
loop_
_entity.id
_entity.type
_entity.pdbx_description
1 polymer ?
#
loop_
_entity_poly.entity_id
_entity_poly.type
_entity_poly.pdbx_seq_one_letter_code
_entity_poly.pdbx_strand_id
1 'polypeptide(L)'
;MNARPKLAHIVFMTANLPTMRDWYRQVLGAQVVYEDGVLCFLTFDEEHHRLALVSPPGAPLQPRTALTTCMHHSAYTFPTLDDLLGHYAELKAVGIEPLTPIQHGITTSLYYRDPDGNLAELQIDNFAHAQAATDYMMGAEFAADPVGPAFDPQRMAAALRAGTPVATLLTRAWAQSGPALPNPMERLTSPMPT
;
A
#
# COMPACT_ATOMS: atom_id res chain seq x y z
N MET A 1 -14.37 -4.16 29.30
CA MET A 1 -15.20 -4.57 28.15
C MET A 1 -14.33 -5.43 27.24
N ASN A 2 -14.79 -6.63 26.85
CA ASN A 2 -14.04 -7.56 25.99
C ASN A 2 -14.39 -7.44 24.49
N ALA A 3 -15.28 -6.52 24.12
CA ALA A 3 -15.55 -6.22 22.72
C ALA A 3 -14.50 -5.25 22.19
N ARG A 4 -13.92 -5.56 21.02
CA ARG A 4 -12.99 -4.69 20.29
C ARG A 4 -13.59 -4.38 18.91
N PRO A 5 -13.48 -3.14 18.41
CA PRO A 5 -13.93 -2.81 17.06
C PRO A 5 -13.03 -3.51 16.02
N LYS A 6 -13.63 -3.87 14.87
CA LYS A 6 -12.91 -4.24 13.64
C LYS A 6 -13.00 -3.07 12.67
N LEU A 7 -11.98 -2.85 11.85
CA LEU A 7 -12.09 -1.93 10.73
C LEU A 7 -13.22 -2.41 9.79
N ALA A 8 -14.21 -1.55 9.55
CA ALA A 8 -15.30 -1.85 8.63
C ALA A 8 -14.93 -1.39 7.21
N HIS A 9 -14.81 -0.07 7.01
CA HIS A 9 -14.51 0.53 5.72
C HIS A 9 -13.76 1.87 5.86
N ILE A 10 -13.18 2.30 4.75
CA ILE A 10 -12.54 3.61 4.57
C ILE A 10 -13.31 4.37 3.49
N VAL A 11 -13.49 5.68 3.66
CA VAL A 11 -14.21 6.52 2.72
C VAL A 11 -13.27 7.60 2.18
N PHE A 12 -13.13 7.68 0.86
CA PHE A 12 -12.41 8.74 0.17
C PHE A 12 -13.39 9.71 -0.50
N MET A 13 -13.05 11.00 -0.47
CA MET A 13 -13.70 11.98 -1.33
C MET A 13 -12.92 12.08 -2.65
N THR A 14 -13.64 12.23 -3.76
CA THR A 14 -13.03 12.35 -5.09
C THR A 14 -13.81 13.29 -6.01
N ALA A 15 -13.08 14.05 -6.82
CA ALA A 15 -13.67 14.83 -7.92
C ALA A 15 -13.87 13.97 -9.19
N ASN A 16 -13.33 12.75 -9.23
CA ASN A 16 -13.27 11.91 -10.42
C ASN A 16 -13.63 10.46 -10.08
N LEU A 17 -14.91 10.26 -9.72
CA LEU A 17 -15.44 8.98 -9.26
C LEU A 17 -15.11 7.79 -10.19
N PRO A 18 -15.30 7.87 -11.52
CA PRO A 18 -15.00 6.72 -12.39
C PRO A 18 -13.52 6.35 -12.40
N THR A 19 -12.64 7.34 -12.39
CA THR A 19 -11.18 7.11 -12.43
C THR A 19 -10.68 6.49 -11.12
N MET A 20 -11.15 7.00 -9.97
CA MET A 20 -10.83 6.41 -8.67
C MET A 20 -11.40 5.01 -8.50
N ARG A 21 -12.64 4.77 -8.95
CA ARG A 21 -13.25 3.45 -8.97
C ARG A 21 -12.39 2.47 -9.75
N ASP A 22 -12.07 2.78 -11.01
CA ASP A 22 -11.32 1.86 -11.86
C ASP A 22 -9.90 1.63 -11.35
N TRP A 23 -9.28 2.63 -10.75
CA TRP A 23 -7.99 2.48 -10.09
C TRP A 23 -8.05 1.50 -8.91
N TYR A 24 -9.01 1.65 -7.98
CA TYR A 24 -9.14 0.73 -6.85
C TYR A 24 -9.59 -0.68 -7.24
N ARG A 25 -10.39 -0.81 -8.32
CA ARG A 25 -10.68 -2.12 -8.92
C ARG A 25 -9.41 -2.81 -9.40
N GLN A 26 -8.52 -2.06 -10.06
CA GLN A 26 -7.26 -2.60 -10.56
C GLN A 26 -6.27 -2.90 -9.42
N VAL A 27 -6.06 -1.96 -8.50
CA VAL A 27 -5.03 -2.05 -7.46
C VAL A 27 -5.39 -3.00 -6.32
N LEU A 28 -6.67 -3.12 -5.96
CA LEU A 28 -7.11 -4.01 -4.87
C LEU A 28 -7.84 -5.26 -5.37
N GLY A 29 -7.98 -5.43 -6.69
CA GLY A 29 -8.87 -6.48 -7.24
C GLY A 29 -10.33 -6.27 -6.84
N ALA A 30 -10.72 -5.04 -6.50
CA ALA A 30 -12.02 -4.75 -5.92
C ALA A 30 -13.16 -4.87 -6.94
N GLN A 31 -14.34 -5.21 -6.43
CA GLN A 31 -15.60 -5.28 -7.15
C GLN A 31 -16.52 -4.15 -6.71
N VAL A 32 -17.26 -3.58 -7.66
CA VAL A 32 -18.28 -2.57 -7.37
C VAL A 32 -19.53 -3.28 -6.84
N VAL A 33 -19.96 -2.88 -5.64
CA VAL A 33 -21.18 -3.39 -5.00
C VAL A 33 -22.38 -2.51 -5.36
N TYR A 34 -22.18 -1.19 -5.38
CA TYR A 34 -23.16 -0.20 -5.79
C TYR A 34 -22.45 1.05 -6.29
N GLU A 35 -22.99 1.68 -7.33
CA GLU A 35 -22.51 2.96 -7.84
C GLU A 35 -23.68 3.81 -8.35
N ASP A 36 -23.65 5.10 -8.03
CA ASP A 36 -24.43 6.15 -8.68
C ASP A 36 -23.53 7.37 -9.00
N GLY A 37 -24.12 8.50 -9.39
CA GLY A 37 -23.35 9.70 -9.76
C GLY A 37 -22.61 10.40 -8.61
N VAL A 38 -22.85 9.99 -7.36
CA VAL A 38 -22.30 10.62 -6.15
C VAL A 38 -21.51 9.62 -5.30
N LEU A 39 -21.90 8.34 -5.30
CA LEU A 39 -21.36 7.32 -4.41
C LEU A 39 -20.92 6.08 -5.18
N CYS A 40 -19.78 5.49 -4.80
CA CYS A 40 -19.37 4.16 -5.26
C CYS A 40 -18.88 3.33 -4.07
N PHE A 41 -19.45 2.15 -3.85
CA PHE A 41 -19.03 1.19 -2.83
C PHE A 41 -18.28 0.03 -3.47
N LEU A 42 -17.10 -0.27 -2.94
CA LEU A 42 -16.20 -1.32 -3.42
C LEU A 42 -15.90 -2.32 -2.30
N THR A 43 -15.82 -3.59 -2.68
CA THR A 43 -15.37 -4.67 -1.80
C THR A 43 -14.31 -5.53 -2.46
N PHE A 44 -13.47 -6.16 -1.65
CA PHE A 44 -12.42 -7.10 -2.07
C PHE A 44 -12.31 -8.29 -1.07
N ASP A 45 -13.27 -8.41 -0.16
CA ASP A 45 -13.43 -9.53 0.77
C ASP A 45 -14.93 -9.77 1.04
N GLU A 46 -15.27 -10.53 2.09
CA GLU A 46 -16.65 -10.89 2.40
C GLU A 46 -17.49 -9.73 2.98
N GLU A 47 -16.88 -8.58 3.30
CA GLU A 47 -17.61 -7.43 3.82
C GLU A 47 -18.45 -6.76 2.73
N HIS A 48 -19.60 -6.19 3.09
CA HIS A 48 -20.49 -5.55 2.13
C HIS A 48 -19.81 -4.40 1.34
N HIS A 49 -18.81 -3.74 1.95
CA HIS A 49 -17.84 -2.87 1.30
C HIS A 49 -16.68 -2.59 2.26
N ARG A 50 -15.48 -2.45 1.71
CA ARG A 50 -14.27 -2.01 2.43
C ARG A 50 -13.87 -0.59 2.09
N LEU A 51 -14.25 -0.13 0.90
CA LEU A 51 -13.91 1.19 0.41
C LEU A 51 -15.16 1.85 -0.16
N ALA A 52 -15.37 3.11 0.19
CA ALA A 52 -16.38 3.96 -0.43
C ALA A 52 -15.72 5.20 -1.04
N LEU A 53 -16.23 5.60 -2.20
CA LEU A 53 -15.85 6.84 -2.87
C LEU A 53 -17.06 7.76 -2.89
N VAL A 54 -16.85 9.03 -2.50
CA VAL A 54 -17.88 10.05 -2.46
C VAL A 54 -17.47 11.22 -3.34
N SER A 55 -18.32 11.59 -4.28
CA SER A 55 -18.20 12.80 -5.09
C SER A 55 -19.32 13.76 -4.69
N PRO A 56 -19.14 14.52 -3.59
CA PRO A 56 -20.21 15.34 -3.04
C PRO A 56 -20.63 16.46 -4.02
N PRO A 57 -21.92 16.81 -4.07
CA PRO A 57 -22.37 17.94 -4.88
C PRO A 57 -21.82 19.25 -4.29
N GLY A 58 -21.10 20.05 -5.09
CA GLY A 58 -20.55 21.33 -4.62
C GLY A 58 -19.29 21.81 -5.33
N ALA A 59 -18.50 22.63 -4.62
CA ALA A 59 -17.25 23.20 -5.13
C ALA A 59 -16.24 22.11 -5.54
N PRO A 60 -15.39 22.37 -6.56
CA PRO A 60 -14.43 21.37 -7.03
C PRO A 60 -13.48 20.97 -5.92
N LEU A 61 -13.52 19.68 -5.55
CA LEU A 61 -12.52 19.10 -4.66
C LEU A 61 -11.14 19.27 -5.30
N GLN A 62 -10.18 19.72 -4.48
CA GLN A 62 -8.80 19.80 -4.90
C GLN A 62 -8.09 18.50 -4.51
N PRO A 63 -7.22 17.95 -5.38
CA PRO A 63 -6.37 16.83 -5.00
C PRO A 63 -5.54 17.15 -3.76
N ARG A 64 -5.16 16.10 -3.02
CA ARG A 64 -4.29 16.25 -1.87
C ARG A 64 -2.94 16.84 -2.30
N THR A 65 -2.42 17.78 -1.51
CA THR A 65 -1.03 18.27 -1.66
C THR A 65 -0.13 17.64 -0.61
N ALA A 66 1.19 17.68 -0.84
CA ALA A 66 2.20 17.25 0.12
C ALA A 66 2.13 17.98 1.48
N LEU A 67 1.47 19.14 1.55
CA LEU A 67 1.37 19.98 2.74
C LEU A 67 0.02 19.88 3.46
N THR A 68 -0.89 19.00 3.00
CA THR A 68 -2.22 18.84 3.58
C THR A 68 -2.20 17.82 4.72
N THR A 69 -2.58 18.22 5.94
CA THR A 69 -2.83 17.29 7.06
C THR A 69 -4.06 16.42 6.75
N CYS A 70 -3.87 15.12 6.63
CA CYS A 70 -4.93 14.14 6.37
C CYS A 70 -4.43 12.71 6.64
N MET A 71 -5.26 11.70 6.39
CA MET A 71 -4.86 10.29 6.51
C MET A 71 -3.63 10.03 5.65
N HIS A 72 -2.57 9.45 6.23
CA HIS A 72 -1.34 9.22 5.47
C HIS A 72 -1.55 8.19 4.34
N HIS A 73 -2.05 7.02 4.69
CA HIS A 73 -2.26 5.89 3.77
C HIS A 73 -3.28 4.90 4.34
N SER A 74 -3.75 3.99 3.51
CA SER A 74 -4.47 2.76 3.88
C SER A 74 -3.65 1.54 3.46
N ALA A 75 -3.50 0.55 4.34
CA ALA A 75 -2.66 -0.62 4.10
C ALA A 75 -3.48 -1.91 3.96
N TYR A 76 -3.06 -2.77 3.03
CA TYR A 76 -3.70 -4.03 2.67
C TYR A 76 -2.64 -5.14 2.63
N THR A 77 -2.89 -6.24 3.32
CA THR A 77 -1.92 -7.34 3.44
C THR A 77 -2.26 -8.48 2.49
N PHE A 78 -1.25 -9.02 1.83
CA PHE A 78 -1.32 -10.28 1.08
C PHE A 78 -0.90 -11.44 1.98
N PRO A 79 -1.34 -12.68 1.70
CA PRO A 79 -0.96 -13.85 2.49
C PRO A 79 0.52 -14.21 2.37
N THR A 80 1.11 -14.03 1.18
CA THR A 80 2.49 -14.44 0.89
C THR A 80 3.25 -13.44 0.03
N LEU A 81 4.58 -13.53 0.08
CA LEU A 81 5.47 -12.72 -0.76
C LEU A 81 5.24 -12.99 -2.25
N ASP A 82 4.89 -14.23 -2.61
CA ASP A 82 4.61 -14.59 -4.01
C ASP A 82 3.35 -13.88 -4.51
N ASP A 83 2.28 -13.83 -3.69
CA ASP A 83 1.05 -13.11 -4.03
C ASP A 83 1.31 -11.61 -4.24
N LEU A 84 2.07 -10.97 -3.33
CA LEU A 84 2.42 -9.55 -3.44
C LEU A 84 3.24 -9.25 -4.71
N LEU A 85 4.24 -10.09 -5.03
CA LEU A 85 5.11 -9.88 -6.19
C LEU A 85 4.44 -10.27 -7.50
N GLY A 86 3.52 -11.24 -7.48
CA GLY A 86 2.64 -11.57 -8.59
C GLY A 86 1.71 -10.40 -8.92
N HIS A 87 1.03 -9.85 -7.91
CA HIS A 87 0.17 -8.68 -8.06
C HIS A 87 0.94 -7.44 -8.53
N TYR A 88 2.16 -7.23 -8.00
CA TYR A 88 3.07 -6.19 -8.52
C TYR A 88 3.33 -6.34 -10.02
N ALA A 89 3.56 -7.56 -10.52
CA ALA A 89 3.81 -7.80 -11.93
C ALA A 89 2.58 -7.49 -12.80
N GLU A 90 1.38 -7.84 -12.32
CA GLU A 90 0.11 -7.52 -12.98
C GLU A 90 -0.13 -6.01 -13.08
N LEU A 91 0.04 -5.27 -11.97
CA LEU A 91 -0.09 -3.81 -11.96
C LEU A 91 0.95 -3.13 -12.85
N LYS A 92 2.20 -3.58 -12.80
CA LYS A 92 3.26 -3.03 -13.65
C LYS A 92 2.94 -3.22 -15.13
N ALA A 93 2.37 -4.37 -15.52
CA ALA A 93 2.04 -4.65 -16.92
C ALA A 93 1.01 -3.66 -17.51
N VAL A 94 0.18 -3.04 -16.67
CA VAL A 94 -0.78 -2.00 -17.07
C VAL A 94 -0.30 -0.57 -16.75
N GLY A 95 0.98 -0.41 -16.38
CA GLY A 95 1.59 0.89 -16.12
C GLY A 95 1.35 1.47 -14.73
N ILE A 96 0.82 0.69 -13.78
CA ILE A 96 0.68 1.09 -12.38
C ILE A 96 1.90 0.60 -11.60
N GLU A 97 2.77 1.52 -11.22
CA GLU A 97 4.00 1.21 -10.49
C GLU A 97 3.97 1.81 -9.07
N PRO A 98 4.63 1.17 -8.09
CA PRO A 98 4.72 1.71 -6.75
C PRO A 98 5.51 3.03 -6.75
N LEU A 99 5.00 4.01 -6.03
CA LEU A 99 5.68 5.26 -5.71
C LEU A 99 6.99 4.99 -4.95
N THR A 100 6.96 4.09 -3.97
CA THR A 100 8.16 3.61 -3.27
C THR A 100 7.93 2.22 -2.67
N PRO A 101 8.87 1.28 -2.86
CA PRO A 101 8.95 0.04 -2.11
C PRO A 101 9.72 0.28 -0.81
N ILE A 102 9.29 -0.32 0.31
CA ILE A 102 9.96 -0.17 1.60
C ILE A 102 10.03 -1.51 2.32
N GLN A 103 11.21 -1.85 2.82
CA GLN A 103 11.40 -2.97 3.72
C GLN A 103 11.40 -2.46 5.17
N HIS A 104 10.21 -2.37 5.78
CA HIS A 104 10.05 -1.88 7.16
C HIS A 104 10.66 -2.83 8.19
N GLY A 105 11.04 -4.05 7.80
CA GLY A 105 11.52 -5.10 8.69
C GLY A 105 10.37 -5.89 9.30
N ILE A 106 9.31 -5.21 9.76
CA ILE A 106 8.03 -5.84 10.12
C ILE A 106 7.18 -6.21 8.91
N THR A 107 7.27 -5.44 7.83
CA THR A 107 6.48 -5.62 6.62
C THR A 107 7.34 -5.37 5.39
N THR A 108 7.03 -6.09 4.31
CA THR A 108 7.55 -5.82 2.96
C THR A 108 6.47 -5.10 2.18
N SER A 109 6.68 -3.81 1.89
CA SER A 109 5.60 -2.90 1.48
C SER A 109 5.84 -2.22 0.14
N LEU A 110 4.78 -2.09 -0.64
CA LEU A 110 4.72 -1.36 -1.91
C LEU A 110 3.67 -0.24 -1.79
N TYR A 111 4.11 1.02 -1.79
CA TYR A 111 3.19 2.15 -1.73
C TYR A 111 2.82 2.61 -3.13
N TYR A 112 1.53 2.66 -3.43
CA TYR A 112 0.97 3.19 -4.67
C TYR A 112 0.25 4.50 -4.39
N ARG A 113 0.25 5.40 -5.38
CA ARG A 113 -0.46 6.67 -5.30
C ARG A 113 -1.67 6.62 -6.23
N ASP A 114 -2.84 6.90 -5.67
CA ASP A 114 -4.07 6.98 -6.44
C ASP A 114 -4.17 8.31 -7.24
N PRO A 115 -5.14 8.43 -8.16
CA PRO A 115 -5.35 9.62 -8.96
C PRO A 115 -5.59 10.93 -8.19
N ASP A 116 -6.11 10.87 -6.95
CA ASP A 116 -6.34 12.04 -6.09
C ASP A 116 -5.17 12.32 -5.12
N GLY A 117 -4.15 11.46 -5.14
CA GLY A 117 -2.93 11.58 -4.33
C GLY A 117 -2.99 10.86 -2.98
N ASN A 118 -4.01 10.04 -2.69
CA ASN A 118 -3.97 9.17 -1.51
C ASN A 118 -3.00 8.01 -1.74
N LEU A 119 -2.52 7.44 -0.65
CA LEU A 119 -1.55 6.35 -0.68
C LEU A 119 -2.23 5.04 -0.27
N ALA A 120 -2.09 4.03 -1.11
CA ALA A 120 -2.44 2.65 -0.79
C ALA A 120 -1.16 1.84 -0.63
N GLU A 121 -1.01 1.18 0.51
CA GLU A 121 0.10 0.26 0.77
C GLU A 121 -0.36 -1.17 0.53
N LEU A 122 0.35 -1.89 -0.34
CA LEU A 122 0.21 -3.33 -0.51
C LEU A 122 1.41 -4.00 0.15
N GLN A 123 1.18 -4.89 1.10
CA GLN A 123 2.25 -5.42 1.94
C GLN A 123 2.09 -6.90 2.28
N ILE A 124 3.12 -7.48 2.89
CA ILE A 124 3.04 -8.73 3.63
C ILE A 124 3.70 -8.58 5.00
N ASP A 125 3.17 -9.27 6.01
CA ASP A 125 3.81 -9.34 7.32
C ASP A 125 5.06 -10.25 7.23
N ASN A 126 6.20 -9.74 7.69
CA ASN A 126 7.46 -10.50 7.65
C ASN A 126 7.59 -11.51 8.81
N PHE A 127 6.68 -11.44 9.78
CA PHE A 127 6.64 -12.30 10.95
C PHE A 127 5.36 -13.12 10.97
N ALA A 128 5.47 -14.41 11.31
CA ALA A 128 4.31 -15.29 11.42
C ALA A 128 3.33 -14.90 12.54
N HIS A 129 3.78 -14.10 13.52
CA HIS A 129 3.00 -13.72 14.70
C HIS A 129 3.15 -12.22 14.99
N ALA A 130 2.02 -11.56 15.24
CA ALA A 130 1.98 -10.12 15.51
C ALA A 130 2.84 -9.69 16.73
N GLN A 131 2.97 -10.55 17.74
CA GLN A 131 3.83 -10.27 18.89
C GLN A 131 5.30 -10.18 18.49
N ALA A 132 5.80 -11.05 17.60
CA ALA A 132 7.18 -11.03 17.15
C ALA A 132 7.49 -9.75 16.33
N ALA A 133 6.54 -9.31 15.50
CA ALA A 133 6.65 -8.01 14.82
C ALA A 133 6.69 -6.85 15.83
N THR A 134 5.85 -6.91 16.88
CA THR A 134 5.82 -5.88 17.94
C THR A 134 7.14 -5.85 18.71
N ASP A 135 7.71 -7.01 19.05
CA ASP A 135 9.00 -7.12 19.73
C ASP A 135 10.13 -6.55 18.85
N TYR A 136 10.09 -6.80 17.54
CA TYR A 136 11.02 -6.20 16.58
C TYR A 136 10.90 -4.67 16.53
N MET A 137 9.68 -4.12 16.54
CA MET A 137 9.46 -2.65 16.56
C MET A 137 10.04 -1.98 17.81
N MET A 138 10.09 -2.70 18.93
CA MET A 138 10.69 -2.22 20.18
C MET A 138 12.22 -2.41 20.22
N GLY A 139 12.80 -3.05 19.20
CA GLY A 139 14.21 -3.37 19.09
C GLY A 139 15.08 -2.24 18.51
N ALA A 140 16.40 -2.43 18.62
CA ALA A 140 17.38 -1.42 18.21
C ALA A 140 17.41 -1.14 16.70
N GLU A 141 17.19 -2.14 15.85
CA GLU A 141 17.17 -1.96 14.38
C GLU A 141 16.01 -1.05 13.94
N PHE A 142 14.82 -1.23 14.53
CA PHE A 142 13.68 -0.36 14.25
C PHE A 142 13.82 1.03 14.87
N ALA A 143 14.39 1.13 16.08
CA ALA A 143 14.66 2.41 16.72
C ALA A 143 15.68 3.28 15.95
N ALA A 144 16.67 2.64 15.30
CA ALA A 144 17.67 3.33 14.49
C ALA A 144 17.10 3.86 13.16
N ASP A 145 16.14 3.14 12.58
CA ASP A 145 15.46 3.52 11.34
C ASP A 145 14.02 2.98 11.36
N PRO A 146 13.02 3.77 11.81
CA PRO A 146 11.64 3.31 11.90
C PRO A 146 10.93 3.27 10.53
N VAL A 147 11.55 3.80 9.48
CA VAL A 147 11.02 3.77 8.11
C VAL A 147 11.55 2.52 7.40
N GLY A 148 12.85 2.29 7.45
CA GLY A 148 13.49 1.18 6.74
C GLY A 148 13.95 1.55 5.32
N PRO A 149 14.81 0.72 4.72
CA PRO A 149 15.37 0.96 3.40
C PRO A 149 14.36 0.70 2.27
N ALA A 150 14.52 1.43 1.17
CA ALA A 150 13.89 1.05 -0.09
C ALA A 150 14.50 -0.23 -0.66
N PHE A 151 13.73 -0.97 -1.47
CA PHE A 151 14.21 -2.15 -2.20
C PHE A 151 13.68 -2.13 -3.64
N ASP A 152 14.29 -2.94 -4.52
CA ASP A 152 13.83 -3.13 -5.90
C ASP A 152 12.89 -4.36 -5.98
N PRO A 153 11.58 -4.19 -6.28
CA PRO A 153 10.63 -5.30 -6.36
C PRO A 153 10.92 -6.26 -7.52
N GLN A 154 11.49 -5.77 -8.63
CA GLN A 154 11.87 -6.63 -9.75
C GLN A 154 13.05 -7.52 -9.38
N ARG A 155 14.04 -6.96 -8.68
CA ARG A 155 15.17 -7.72 -8.12
C ARG A 155 14.66 -8.77 -7.13
N MET A 156 13.72 -8.41 -6.26
CA MET A 156 13.16 -9.34 -5.28
C MET A 156 12.40 -10.48 -5.96
N ALA A 157 11.56 -10.15 -6.95
CA ALA A 157 10.82 -11.14 -7.74
C ALA A 157 11.75 -12.07 -8.54
N ALA A 158 12.83 -11.53 -9.11
CA ALA A 158 13.85 -12.35 -9.78
C ALA A 158 14.56 -13.30 -8.81
N ALA A 159 14.94 -12.81 -7.62
CA ALA A 159 15.60 -13.61 -6.60
C ALA A 159 14.69 -14.71 -6.03
N LEU A 160 13.39 -14.41 -5.83
CA LEU A 160 12.39 -15.39 -5.42
C LEU A 160 12.24 -16.49 -6.47
N ARG A 161 12.07 -16.14 -7.75
CA ARG A 161 12.01 -17.11 -8.85
C ARG A 161 13.29 -17.95 -9.01
N ALA A 162 14.44 -17.41 -8.63
CA ALA A 162 15.71 -18.13 -8.61
C ALA A 162 15.86 -19.07 -7.39
N GLY A 163 14.87 -19.14 -6.50
CA GLY A 163 14.87 -20.03 -5.34
C GLY A 163 15.52 -19.46 -4.08
N THR A 164 15.73 -18.14 -4.00
CA THR A 164 16.22 -17.51 -2.76
C THR A 164 15.18 -17.71 -1.65
N PRO A 165 15.57 -18.19 -0.45
CA PRO A 165 14.63 -18.37 0.65
C PRO A 165 13.91 -17.06 1.00
N VAL A 166 12.58 -17.12 1.18
CA VAL A 166 11.75 -15.96 1.54
C VAL A 166 12.31 -15.25 2.77
N ALA A 167 12.68 -15.99 3.83
CA ALA A 167 13.25 -15.44 5.05
C ALA A 167 14.51 -14.57 4.82
N THR A 168 15.27 -14.82 3.75
CA THR A 168 16.40 -13.96 3.36
C THR A 168 15.92 -12.67 2.69
N LEU A 169 14.95 -12.76 1.78
CA LEU A 169 14.40 -11.63 1.03
C LEU A 169 13.71 -10.59 1.92
N LEU A 170 13.08 -11.03 3.02
CA LEU A 170 12.35 -10.17 3.95
C LEU A 170 13.27 -9.32 4.85
N THR A 171 14.59 -9.50 4.80
CA THR A 171 15.52 -8.76 5.66
C THR A 171 15.84 -7.37 5.12
N ARG A 172 16.04 -6.39 6.02
CA ARG A 172 16.57 -5.06 5.65
C ARG A 172 17.97 -5.15 5.04
N ALA A 173 18.79 -6.09 5.50
CA ALA A 173 20.11 -6.37 4.94
C ALA A 173 20.02 -6.77 3.44
N TRP A 174 19.05 -7.62 3.07
CA TRP A 174 18.84 -7.96 1.67
C TRP A 174 18.40 -6.75 0.84
N ALA A 175 17.49 -5.92 1.38
CA ALA A 175 17.07 -4.68 0.71
C ALA A 175 18.27 -3.75 0.45
N GLN A 176 19.11 -3.53 1.45
CA GLN A 176 20.30 -2.67 1.38
C GLN A 176 21.42 -3.21 0.49
N SER A 177 21.46 -4.53 0.25
CA SER A 177 22.44 -5.12 -0.68
C SER A 177 22.14 -4.84 -2.16
N GLY A 178 20.98 -4.24 -2.47
CA GLY A 178 20.59 -3.82 -3.80
C GLY A 178 21.21 -2.48 -4.24
N PRO A 179 20.80 -1.96 -5.42
CA PRO A 179 21.17 -0.61 -5.83
C PRO A 179 20.65 0.43 -4.82
N ALA A 180 21.37 1.54 -4.67
CA ALA A 180 20.87 2.67 -3.90
C ALA A 180 19.61 3.24 -4.55
N LEU A 181 18.54 3.34 -3.78
CA LEU A 181 17.25 3.88 -4.20
C LEU A 181 16.95 5.19 -3.44
N PRO A 182 16.07 6.05 -3.97
CA PRO A 182 15.67 7.29 -3.28
C PRO A 182 15.13 7.04 -1.87
N ASN A 183 15.29 8.03 -0.99
CA ASN A 183 14.77 7.94 0.36
C ASN A 183 13.23 7.77 0.35
N PRO A 184 12.68 6.77 1.06
CA PRO A 184 11.24 6.53 1.04
C PRO A 184 10.38 7.69 1.53
N MET A 185 10.82 8.42 2.57
CA MET A 185 10.05 9.55 3.11
C MET A 185 9.97 10.71 2.12
N GLU A 186 11.07 10.99 1.40
CA GLU A 186 11.07 11.99 0.33
C GLU A 186 10.09 11.60 -0.79
N ARG A 187 10.03 10.31 -1.13
CA ARG A 187 9.10 9.80 -2.14
C ARG A 187 7.65 9.89 -1.68
N LEU A 188 7.33 9.44 -0.47
CA LEU A 188 5.97 9.46 0.08
C LEU A 188 5.43 10.89 0.23
N THR A 189 6.29 11.87 0.49
CA THR A 189 5.92 13.28 0.66
C THR A 189 6.10 14.12 -0.62
N SER A 190 6.49 13.50 -1.73
CA SER A 190 6.64 14.22 -3.01
C SER A 190 5.28 14.71 -3.55
N PRO A 191 5.20 15.87 -4.22
CA PRO A 191 3.97 16.34 -4.85
C PRO A 191 3.52 15.41 -5.99
N MET A 192 2.27 15.57 -6.43
CA MET A 192 1.80 14.93 -7.67
C MET A 192 2.61 15.45 -8.86
N PRO A 193 2.92 14.59 -9.86
CA PRO A 193 3.43 15.07 -11.15
C PRO A 193 2.45 16.06 -11.76
N THR A 194 2.98 17.14 -12.35
CA THR A 194 2.20 18.13 -13.12
C THR A 194 1.82 17.60 -14.49
#